data_AF-A0A976FKD5-F1
#
_entry.id   AF-A0A976FKD5-F1
#
_cell.length_a   1.000
_cell.length_b   1.000
_cell.length_c   1.000
_cell.angle_alpha   90.00
_cell.angle_beta   90.00
_cell.angle_gamma   90.00
#
_symmetry.space_group_name_H-M   'P 1'
#
loop_
_entity.id
_entity.type
_entity.pdbx_description
1 polymer ?
#
loop_
_entity_poly.entity_id
_entity_poly.type
_entity_poly.pdbx_seq_one_letter_code
_entity_poly.pdbx_strand_id
1 'polypeptide(L)'
;MQLRSRVVSTPRQENKKFAIRRTATLSLNNTRSHTLTIVEAPKTRHSASRRDHNPLHTRCNAVDRKKRRLARGEDDPEEVTKRRLRLLQSAIGPEDCVDESNWITGTLIDLVLWKFAKSYAAVYFLPTAFYHLHLEMAQEIAVRPSWPQRSRGLRSKRDFIVRDVLGRVVDYNSKKPVVFVVNVDQIHWNLFRVQLSPKPKLQLFEPMGKLASRSGISYRSVPRAVIEWLNVCYPQHKCWLQRTMSAIENKQQVSGFDCGVACLLYADKCGRGQSGEEINDSIDQNAITSFRKQLRLQFGKHGFGQR
;
A
#
# COMPACT_ATOMS: atom_id res chain seq x y z
N MET A 1 26.10 8.14 -58.20
CA MET A 1 26.43 9.39 -57.48
C MET A 1 26.79 9.04 -56.04
N GLN A 2 28.05 9.27 -55.67
CA GLN A 2 28.60 9.04 -54.34
C GLN A 2 28.16 10.15 -53.38
N LEU A 3 27.70 9.79 -52.18
CA LEU A 3 27.74 10.69 -51.03
C LEU A 3 28.29 9.95 -49.82
N ARG A 4 29.53 10.31 -49.49
CA ARG A 4 30.24 10.02 -48.24
C ARG A 4 29.79 11.03 -47.17
N SER A 5 29.57 10.59 -45.94
CA SER A 5 29.65 11.44 -44.73
C SER A 5 29.92 10.53 -43.53
N ARG A 6 31.20 10.38 -43.15
CA ARG A 6 31.92 11.07 -42.06
C ARG A 6 31.43 10.67 -40.66
N VAL A 7 32.17 9.70 -40.12
CA VAL A 7 32.31 9.36 -38.71
C VAL A 7 32.97 10.54 -37.98
N VAL A 8 32.37 11.00 -36.89
CA VAL A 8 32.99 11.91 -35.91
C VAL A 8 33.02 11.18 -34.58
N SER A 9 34.22 10.76 -34.20
CA SER A 9 34.59 10.21 -32.90
C SER A 9 34.94 11.34 -31.93
N THR A 10 34.29 11.38 -30.76
CA THR A 10 34.65 12.25 -29.64
C THR A 10 35.48 11.50 -28.59
N PRO A 11 36.49 12.15 -27.98
CA PRO A 11 37.42 11.49 -27.07
C PRO A 11 36.88 11.32 -25.65
N ARG A 12 37.35 10.22 -25.05
CA ARG A 12 37.19 9.73 -23.69
C ARG A 12 37.88 10.68 -22.70
N GLN A 13 37.14 11.25 -21.75
CA GLN A 13 37.73 11.93 -20.59
C GLN A 13 37.86 10.96 -19.42
N GLU A 14 39.10 10.70 -19.06
CA GLU A 14 39.52 10.02 -17.83
C GLU A 14 39.29 10.94 -16.63
N ASN A 15 38.48 10.52 -15.66
CA ASN A 15 38.42 11.18 -14.36
C ASN A 15 39.26 10.41 -13.34
N LYS A 16 40.28 11.13 -12.87
CA LYS A 16 41.28 10.71 -11.89
C LYS A 16 40.66 10.54 -10.50
N LYS A 17 41.21 9.53 -9.82
CA LYS A 17 41.04 9.18 -8.41
C LYS A 17 41.28 10.38 -7.49
N PHE A 18 40.39 10.61 -6.53
CA PHE A 18 40.72 11.28 -5.28
C PHE A 18 40.37 10.34 -4.11
N ALA A 19 41.42 9.82 -3.48
CA ALA A 19 41.36 9.19 -2.18
C ALA A 19 41.55 10.28 -1.12
N ILE A 20 40.62 10.41 -0.18
CA ILE A 20 40.85 11.14 1.06
C ILE A 20 40.55 10.20 2.23
N ARG A 21 41.59 10.04 3.05
CA ARG A 21 41.65 9.27 4.30
C ARG A 21 40.83 9.95 5.41
N ARG A 22 40.20 9.09 6.21
CA ARG A 22 39.99 9.11 7.68
C ARG A 22 40.14 10.43 8.44
N THR A 23 39.14 10.71 9.28
CA THR A 23 39.38 10.91 10.72
C THR A 23 38.14 10.52 11.53
N ALA A 24 38.38 9.69 12.53
CA ALA A 24 37.44 9.36 13.59
C ALA A 24 37.54 10.43 14.68
N THR A 25 36.41 10.83 15.25
CA THR A 25 36.36 11.53 16.54
C THR A 25 35.27 10.91 17.37
N LEU A 26 35.71 10.18 18.39
CA LEU A 26 34.96 9.84 19.59
C LEU A 26 34.52 11.13 20.29
N SER A 27 33.26 11.18 20.72
CA SER A 27 32.86 12.06 21.82
C SER A 27 31.86 11.31 22.70
N LEU A 28 32.33 11.08 23.92
CA LEU A 28 31.66 10.53 25.07
C LEU A 28 30.82 11.62 25.78
N ASN A 29 29.95 11.13 26.67
CA ASN A 29 29.19 11.86 27.70
C ASN A 29 27.82 12.36 27.19
N ASN A 30 26.69 12.11 27.85
CA ASN A 30 26.49 12.39 29.26
C ASN A 30 25.21 11.70 29.77
N THR A 31 25.36 10.95 30.84
CA THR A 31 24.30 10.44 31.73
C THR A 31 23.68 11.58 32.53
N ARG A 32 22.36 11.74 32.45
CA ARG A 32 21.59 12.42 33.51
C ARG A 32 20.28 11.70 33.77
N SER A 33 20.30 10.93 34.85
CA SER A 33 19.13 10.39 35.53
C SER A 33 18.34 11.56 36.14
N HIS A 34 17.06 11.66 35.82
CA HIS A 34 16.10 12.43 36.59
C HIS A 34 15.13 11.47 37.27
N THR A 35 15.36 11.28 38.56
CA THR A 35 14.47 10.65 39.53
C THR A 35 13.28 11.59 39.72
N LEU A 36 12.07 11.15 39.35
CA LEU A 36 10.83 11.83 39.70
C LEU A 36 10.09 11.01 40.75
N THR A 37 10.15 11.51 41.98
CA THR A 37 9.36 11.12 43.13
C THR A 37 7.93 11.64 42.92
N ILE A 38 6.96 10.75 42.72
CA ILE A 38 5.53 11.11 42.75
C ILE A 38 4.99 10.72 44.12
N VAL A 39 4.53 11.75 44.82
CA VAL A 39 3.84 11.71 46.10
C VAL A 39 2.41 11.18 45.90
N GLU A 40 2.06 10.11 46.62
CA GLU A 40 0.68 9.69 46.82
C GLU A 40 -0.03 10.66 47.79
N ALA A 41 -1.28 10.99 47.48
CA ALA A 41 -2.26 11.38 48.49
C ALA A 41 -3.68 10.96 48.08
N PRO A 42 -4.59 10.72 49.05
CA PRO A 42 -5.69 9.77 48.88
C PRO A 42 -7.10 10.41 48.97
N LYS A 43 -8.12 9.56 48.73
CA LYS A 43 -9.56 9.72 49.04
C LYS A 43 -10.28 10.68 48.05
N THR A 44 -11.42 10.30 47.48
CA THR A 44 -12.69 10.16 48.21
C THR A 44 -13.69 9.23 47.51
N ARG A 45 -14.42 8.50 48.36
CA ARG A 45 -15.64 7.74 48.06
C ARG A 45 -16.78 8.70 47.71
N HIS A 46 -17.52 8.42 46.64
CA HIS A 46 -18.95 8.73 46.59
C HIS A 46 -19.71 7.58 45.92
N SER A 47 -20.40 6.82 46.78
CA SER A 47 -21.51 5.94 46.48
C SER A 47 -22.75 6.78 46.19
N ALA A 48 -23.35 6.61 45.03
CA ALA A 48 -24.69 7.14 44.74
C ALA A 48 -25.55 6.06 44.08
N SER A 49 -26.39 5.47 44.93
CA SER A 49 -27.77 5.06 44.71
C SER A 49 -28.14 4.44 43.36
N ARG A 50 -28.31 3.11 43.41
CA ARG A 50 -29.28 2.35 42.62
C ARG A 50 -30.61 3.10 42.50
N ARG A 51 -31.13 3.22 41.28
CA ARG A 51 -32.57 3.20 41.01
C ARG A 51 -32.82 2.00 40.10
N ASP A 52 -33.36 0.94 40.71
CA ASP A 52 -33.93 -0.19 39.99
C ASP A 52 -35.23 0.27 39.33
N HIS A 53 -35.14 0.71 38.08
CA HIS A 53 -36.31 0.75 37.20
C HIS A 53 -36.42 -0.61 36.53
N ASN A 54 -37.37 -1.39 37.02
CA ASN A 54 -37.85 -2.64 36.46
C ASN A 54 -38.60 -2.31 35.15
N PRO A 55 -38.04 -2.56 33.94
CA PRO A 55 -38.81 -2.41 32.73
C PRO A 55 -39.69 -3.64 32.59
N LEU A 56 -41.00 -3.42 32.61
CA LEU A 56 -42.04 -4.41 32.31
C LEU A 56 -41.63 -5.22 31.08
N HIS A 57 -41.35 -6.51 31.30
CA HIS A 57 -41.05 -7.49 30.27
C HIS A 57 -42.25 -7.63 29.34
N THR A 58 -42.26 -6.82 28.27
CA THR A 58 -43.14 -7.05 27.14
C THR A 58 -42.68 -8.36 26.49
N ARG A 59 -43.59 -9.33 26.46
CA ARG A 59 -43.41 -10.67 25.89
C ARG A 59 -43.00 -10.50 24.42
N CYS A 60 -41.69 -10.52 24.14
CA CYS A 60 -41.18 -10.38 22.78
C CYS A 60 -41.73 -11.53 21.93
N ASN A 61 -42.60 -11.17 20.99
CA ASN A 61 -43.15 -12.07 19.99
C ASN A 61 -42.00 -12.74 19.21
N ALA A 62 -42.10 -14.05 18.99
CA ALA A 62 -41.11 -14.82 18.22
C ALA A 62 -40.89 -14.26 16.80
N VAL A 63 -41.86 -13.49 16.29
CA VAL A 63 -41.80 -12.78 15.01
C VAL A 63 -40.79 -11.62 15.03
N ASP A 64 -40.65 -10.89 16.14
CA ASP A 64 -39.68 -9.81 16.28
C ASP A 64 -38.23 -10.32 16.40
N ARG A 65 -38.05 -11.55 16.91
CA ARG A 65 -36.74 -12.22 16.86
C ARG A 65 -36.32 -12.58 15.43
N LYS A 66 -37.28 -12.92 14.55
CA LYS A 66 -36.99 -13.22 13.13
C LYS A 66 -36.73 -11.94 12.33
N LYS A 67 -37.46 -10.85 12.61
CA LYS A 67 -37.21 -9.52 12.00
C LYS A 67 -35.90 -8.88 12.48
N ARG A 68 -35.51 -9.03 13.75
CA ARG A 68 -34.22 -8.55 14.26
C ARG A 68 -33.01 -9.32 13.72
N ARG A 69 -33.15 -10.59 13.33
CA ARG A 69 -32.06 -11.35 12.69
C ARG A 69 -31.75 -10.84 11.27
N LEU A 70 -32.74 -10.35 10.53
CA LEU A 70 -32.52 -9.71 9.22
C LEU A 70 -31.94 -8.29 9.35
N ALA A 71 -32.16 -7.61 10.47
CA ALA A 71 -31.58 -6.28 10.73
C ALA A 71 -30.13 -6.33 11.25
N ARG A 72 -29.60 -7.52 11.58
CA ARG A 72 -28.25 -7.66 12.15
C ARG A 72 -27.16 -7.97 11.15
N GLY A 73 -27.47 -7.99 9.84
CA GLY A 73 -26.50 -7.84 8.74
C GLY A 73 -25.20 -8.62 8.88
N GLU A 74 -25.24 -9.83 9.46
CA GLU A 74 -24.11 -10.77 9.40
C GLU A 74 -24.24 -11.49 8.06
N ASP A 75 -24.00 -10.75 6.98
CA ASP A 75 -23.81 -11.36 5.67
C ASP A 75 -22.65 -12.36 5.80
N ASP A 76 -22.86 -13.57 5.28
CA ASP A 76 -21.81 -14.59 5.20
C ASP A 76 -20.56 -13.98 4.53
N PRO A 77 -19.39 -13.97 5.19
CA PRO A 77 -18.18 -13.39 4.63
C PRO A 77 -17.84 -13.97 3.26
N GLU A 78 -18.18 -15.24 3.00
CA GLU A 78 -17.97 -15.86 1.70
C GLU A 78 -18.86 -15.23 0.62
N GLU A 79 -20.14 -14.99 0.91
CA GLU A 79 -21.06 -14.32 -0.01
C GLU A 79 -20.67 -12.87 -0.27
N VAL A 80 -20.18 -12.14 0.73
CA VAL A 80 -19.63 -10.79 0.54
C VAL A 80 -18.43 -10.82 -0.41
N THR A 81 -17.50 -11.76 -0.24
CA THR A 81 -16.35 -11.93 -1.13
C THR A 81 -16.77 -12.33 -2.54
N LYS A 82 -17.75 -13.25 -2.70
CA LYS A 82 -18.30 -13.64 -4.02
C LYS A 82 -19.00 -12.48 -4.71
N ARG A 83 -19.77 -11.67 -3.99
CA ARG A 83 -20.44 -10.48 -4.52
C ARG A 83 -19.42 -9.46 -5.00
N ARG A 84 -18.35 -9.23 -4.22
CA ARG A 84 -17.27 -8.32 -4.61
C ARG A 84 -16.52 -8.79 -5.85
N LEU A 85 -16.23 -10.10 -5.96
CA LEU A 85 -15.65 -10.67 -7.17
C LEU A 85 -16.55 -10.42 -8.38
N ARG A 86 -17.86 -10.71 -8.26
CA ARG A 86 -18.82 -10.49 -9.34
C ARG A 86 -18.85 -9.02 -9.79
N LEU A 87 -18.79 -8.09 -8.85
CA LEU A 87 -18.71 -6.65 -9.14
C LEU A 87 -17.42 -6.28 -9.87
N LEU A 88 -16.26 -6.77 -9.41
CA LEU A 88 -14.97 -6.55 -10.09
C LEU A 88 -14.97 -7.13 -11.51
N GLN A 89 -15.52 -8.34 -11.69
CA GLN A 89 -15.62 -8.98 -12.99
C GLN A 89 -16.59 -8.24 -13.92
N SER A 90 -17.70 -7.70 -13.40
CA SER A 90 -18.64 -6.90 -14.20
C SER A 90 -18.11 -5.53 -14.58
N ALA A 91 -17.11 -5.03 -13.85
CA ALA A 91 -16.45 -3.75 -14.15
C ALA A 91 -15.38 -3.88 -15.23
N ILE A 92 -15.04 -5.11 -15.66
CA ILE A 92 -14.12 -5.32 -16.79
C ILE A 92 -14.83 -4.88 -18.07
N GLY A 93 -14.24 -3.90 -18.74
CA GLY A 93 -14.68 -3.41 -20.05
C GLY A 93 -13.75 -3.84 -21.19
N PRO A 94 -14.07 -3.46 -22.45
CA PRO A 94 -13.19 -3.65 -23.60
C PRO A 94 -11.79 -3.04 -23.44
N GLU A 95 -11.66 -1.99 -22.62
CA GLU A 95 -10.41 -1.32 -22.27
C GLU A 95 -9.48 -2.16 -21.37
N ASP A 96 -10.00 -3.19 -20.71
CA ASP A 96 -9.25 -4.08 -19.81
C ASP A 96 -8.52 -5.23 -20.54
N CYS A 97 -8.14 -4.99 -21.79
CA CYS A 97 -7.42 -5.95 -22.62
C CYS A 97 -5.92 -6.01 -22.28
N VAL A 98 -5.38 -7.23 -22.26
CA VAL A 98 -3.94 -7.47 -22.08
C VAL A 98 -3.29 -7.79 -23.42
N ASP A 99 -3.17 -6.75 -24.25
CA ASP A 99 -2.48 -6.85 -25.54
C ASP A 99 -0.99 -6.51 -25.41
N GLU A 100 -0.25 -6.56 -26.51
CA GLU A 100 1.22 -6.43 -26.49
C GLU A 100 1.70 -5.04 -26.08
N SER A 101 0.89 -4.00 -26.31
CA SER A 101 1.24 -2.59 -26.08
C SER A 101 0.24 -1.79 -25.24
N ASN A 102 -0.80 -2.43 -24.72
CA ASN A 102 -1.85 -1.71 -24.00
C ASN A 102 -1.48 -1.48 -22.54
N TRP A 103 -1.89 -0.31 -22.05
CA TRP A 103 -1.81 0.06 -20.64
C TRP A 103 -2.89 -0.72 -19.90
N ILE A 104 -2.52 -1.39 -18.81
CA ILE A 104 -3.51 -2.06 -17.97
C ILE A 104 -4.18 -1.07 -17.02
N THR A 105 -5.48 -1.26 -16.79
CA THR A 105 -6.27 -0.39 -15.91
C THR A 105 -6.14 -0.78 -14.44
N GLY A 106 -6.63 0.07 -13.55
CA GLY A 106 -6.78 -0.25 -12.13
C GLY A 106 -7.75 -1.41 -11.86
N THR A 107 -8.82 -1.53 -12.63
CA THR A 107 -9.82 -2.62 -12.50
C THR A 107 -9.19 -3.97 -12.76
N LEU A 108 -8.44 -4.10 -13.86
CA LEU A 108 -7.71 -5.33 -14.17
C LEU A 108 -6.65 -5.64 -13.11
N ILE A 109 -5.91 -4.63 -12.63
CA ILE A 109 -4.94 -4.79 -11.53
C ILE A 109 -5.66 -5.37 -10.30
N ASP A 110 -6.78 -4.78 -9.88
CA ASP A 110 -7.53 -5.23 -8.69
C ASP A 110 -8.05 -6.66 -8.81
N LEU A 111 -8.48 -7.07 -10.01
CA LEU A 111 -8.87 -8.45 -10.25
C LEU A 111 -7.69 -9.43 -10.13
N VAL A 112 -6.51 -9.07 -10.65
CA VAL A 112 -5.30 -9.91 -10.52
C VAL A 112 -4.84 -9.95 -9.06
N LEU A 113 -4.84 -8.81 -8.37
CA LEU A 113 -4.55 -8.75 -6.93
C LEU A 113 -5.53 -9.58 -6.11
N TRP A 114 -6.80 -9.66 -6.50
CA TRP A 114 -7.78 -10.55 -5.87
C TRP A 114 -7.37 -12.02 -6.00
N LYS A 115 -6.89 -12.45 -7.17
CA LYS A 115 -6.36 -13.81 -7.38
C LYS A 115 -5.14 -14.06 -6.49
N PHE A 116 -4.22 -13.10 -6.41
CA PHE A 116 -3.05 -13.18 -5.53
C PHE A 116 -3.42 -13.26 -4.06
N ALA A 117 -4.38 -12.47 -3.59
CA ALA A 117 -4.81 -12.48 -2.20
C ALA A 117 -5.42 -13.83 -1.78
N LYS A 118 -6.02 -14.58 -2.73
CA LYS A 118 -6.46 -15.97 -2.50
C LYS A 118 -5.29 -16.94 -2.39
N SER A 119 -4.29 -16.80 -3.26
CA SER A 119 -3.12 -17.69 -3.27
C SER A 119 -2.11 -17.40 -2.16
N TYR A 120 -2.02 -16.16 -1.69
CA TYR A 120 -0.98 -15.68 -0.79
C TYR A 120 -1.58 -15.11 0.51
N ALA A 121 -2.04 -15.99 1.40
CA ALA A 121 -2.68 -15.62 2.66
C ALA A 121 -1.76 -14.87 3.65
N ALA A 122 -0.43 -14.90 3.43
CA ALA A 122 0.57 -14.22 4.24
C ALA A 122 0.71 -12.73 3.91
N VAL A 123 0.06 -12.22 2.86
CA VAL A 123 0.17 -10.83 2.40
C VAL A 123 -1.21 -10.19 2.29
N TYR A 124 -1.33 -8.92 2.67
CA TYR A 124 -2.50 -8.11 2.34
C TYR A 124 -2.27 -7.38 1.02
N PHE A 125 -3.17 -7.54 0.06
CA PHE A 125 -3.18 -6.78 -1.19
C PHE A 125 -4.30 -5.75 -1.15
N LEU A 126 -3.98 -4.47 -1.13
CA LEU A 126 -5.00 -3.42 -1.10
C LEU A 126 -5.46 -3.07 -2.53
N PRO A 127 -6.74 -2.69 -2.71
CA PRO A 127 -7.23 -2.26 -4.02
C PRO A 127 -6.52 -0.98 -4.48
N THR A 128 -6.42 -0.74 -5.78
CA THR A 128 -5.86 0.49 -6.38
C THR A 128 -6.59 1.74 -5.89
N ALA A 129 -7.90 1.63 -5.67
CA ALA A 129 -8.73 2.71 -5.12
C ALA A 129 -8.44 3.05 -3.65
N PHE A 130 -7.66 2.23 -2.92
CA PHE A 130 -7.29 2.48 -1.52
C PHE A 130 -6.70 3.87 -1.31
N TYR A 131 -5.79 4.27 -2.19
CA TYR A 131 -5.12 5.56 -2.07
C TYR A 131 -6.09 6.72 -2.28
N HIS A 132 -6.78 6.75 -3.43
CA HIS A 132 -7.64 7.86 -3.83
C HIS A 132 -8.92 7.99 -3.00
N LEU A 133 -9.56 6.88 -2.63
CA LEU A 133 -10.86 6.95 -1.95
C LEU A 133 -10.72 6.93 -0.43
N HIS A 134 -9.89 6.05 0.13
CA HIS A 134 -9.89 5.89 1.60
C HIS A 134 -8.99 6.89 2.30
N LEU A 135 -7.84 7.24 1.72
CA LEU A 135 -6.89 8.13 2.39
C LEU A 135 -7.19 9.61 2.14
N GLU A 136 -7.63 9.99 0.95
CA GLU A 136 -7.98 11.39 0.65
C GLU A 136 -9.29 11.79 1.36
N MET A 137 -10.31 10.93 1.44
CA MET A 137 -11.52 11.22 2.22
C MET A 137 -11.23 11.42 3.72
N ALA A 138 -10.31 10.64 4.29
CA ALA A 138 -9.88 10.83 5.68
C ALA A 138 -9.15 12.18 5.89
N GLN A 139 -8.57 12.74 4.83
CA GLN A 139 -7.97 14.08 4.83
C GLN A 139 -9.01 15.19 4.73
N GLU A 140 -10.00 15.05 3.85
CA GLU A 140 -11.06 16.05 3.68
C GLU A 140 -11.94 16.23 4.93
N ILE A 141 -12.26 15.13 5.62
CA ILE A 141 -13.01 15.19 6.90
C ILE A 141 -12.25 16.03 7.94
N ALA A 142 -10.92 16.05 7.89
CA ALA A 142 -10.10 16.84 8.82
C ALA A 142 -9.98 18.33 8.46
N VAL A 143 -10.42 18.75 7.26
CA VAL A 143 -10.31 20.14 6.77
C VAL A 143 -11.60 20.94 6.97
N ARG A 144 -12.73 20.31 7.35
CA ARG A 144 -13.98 21.06 7.56
C ARG A 144 -13.84 22.03 8.76
N PRO A 145 -14.09 23.35 8.59
CA PRO A 145 -13.59 24.39 9.50
C PRO A 145 -14.57 24.80 10.62
N SER A 146 -15.59 24.00 10.94
CA SER A 146 -16.78 24.56 11.62
C SER A 146 -16.69 24.75 13.15
N TRP A 147 -15.59 24.40 13.83
CA TRP A 147 -15.45 24.67 15.28
C TRP A 147 -14.00 24.99 15.67
N PRO A 148 -13.77 25.82 16.73
CA PRO A 148 -12.50 26.47 16.96
C PRO A 148 -11.39 25.43 17.20
N GLN A 149 -10.45 25.52 16.29
CA GLN A 149 -9.25 24.75 16.06
C GLN A 149 -8.30 24.77 17.27
N ARG A 150 -8.69 24.11 18.35
CA ARG A 150 -7.80 23.79 19.48
C ARG A 150 -7.66 22.29 19.53
N SER A 151 -6.46 21.82 19.20
CA SER A 151 -6.03 20.44 18.97
C SER A 151 -6.45 19.86 17.61
N ARG A 152 -5.47 19.72 16.70
CA ARG A 152 -5.51 18.63 15.72
C ARG A 152 -5.65 17.34 16.54
N GLY A 153 -6.87 16.86 16.71
CA GLY A 153 -7.14 15.61 17.41
C GLY A 153 -6.21 14.54 16.85
N LEU A 154 -5.46 13.89 17.73
CA LEU A 154 -4.51 12.85 17.36
C LEU A 154 -5.31 11.77 16.64
N ARG A 155 -5.20 11.67 15.30
CA ARG A 155 -5.86 10.61 14.53
C ARG A 155 -5.52 9.27 15.17
N SER A 156 -6.53 8.47 15.41
CA SER A 156 -6.40 7.18 16.06
C SER A 156 -6.40 6.06 15.01
N LYS A 157 -5.88 4.89 15.38
CA LYS A 157 -5.95 3.69 14.52
C LYS A 157 -7.38 3.32 14.13
N ARG A 158 -8.37 3.70 14.94
CA ARG A 158 -9.80 3.39 14.69
C ARG A 158 -10.37 4.16 13.51
N ASP A 159 -9.73 5.27 13.14
CA ASP A 159 -10.17 6.11 12.01
C ASP A 159 -9.77 5.50 10.66
N PHE A 160 -8.90 4.47 10.67
CA PHE A 160 -8.40 3.80 9.47
C PHE A 160 -8.82 2.34 9.43
N ILE A 161 -10.05 2.05 9.02
CA ILE A 161 -10.49 0.67 8.74
C ILE A 161 -10.18 0.34 7.29
N VAL A 162 -8.96 -0.16 7.04
CA VAL A 162 -8.52 -0.55 5.70
C VAL A 162 -8.87 -2.01 5.45
N ARG A 163 -9.45 -2.28 4.29
CA ARG A 163 -9.76 -3.63 3.82
C ARG A 163 -8.97 -3.94 2.56
N ASP A 164 -8.50 -5.17 2.48
CA ASP A 164 -7.82 -5.68 1.30
C ASP A 164 -8.82 -5.99 0.16
N VAL A 165 -8.32 -6.47 -0.99
CA VAL A 165 -9.16 -6.82 -2.16
C VAL A 165 -10.16 -7.95 -1.89
N LEU A 166 -9.94 -8.80 -0.89
CA LEU A 166 -10.90 -9.82 -0.46
C LEU A 166 -11.94 -9.29 0.53
N GLY A 167 -11.75 -8.08 1.06
CA GLY A 167 -12.59 -7.47 2.08
C GLY A 167 -12.12 -7.74 3.51
N ARG A 168 -10.98 -8.41 3.68
CA ARG A 168 -10.40 -8.69 5.00
C ARG A 168 -9.88 -7.39 5.60
N VAL A 169 -10.19 -7.13 6.87
CA VAL A 169 -9.64 -5.98 7.59
C VAL A 169 -8.14 -6.20 7.80
N VAL A 170 -7.34 -5.17 7.51
CA VAL A 170 -5.90 -5.19 7.76
C VAL A 170 -5.67 -5.15 9.27
N ASP A 171 -5.06 -6.20 9.82
CA ASP A 171 -4.65 -6.23 11.22
C ASP A 171 -3.32 -5.49 11.39
N TYR A 172 -3.36 -4.29 11.96
CA TYR A 172 -2.18 -3.46 12.19
C TYR A 172 -1.23 -3.99 13.26
N ASN A 173 -1.61 -5.02 14.01
CA ASN A 173 -0.72 -5.71 14.95
C ASN A 173 -0.01 -6.90 14.29
N SER A 174 -0.47 -7.33 13.11
CA SER A 174 0.15 -8.39 12.34
C SER A 174 1.47 -7.94 11.74
N LYS A 175 2.41 -8.88 11.58
CA LYS A 175 3.67 -8.67 10.86
C LYS A 175 3.54 -8.91 9.35
N LYS A 176 2.35 -9.27 8.87
CA LYS A 176 2.09 -9.52 7.45
C LYS A 176 2.41 -8.27 6.63
N PRO A 177 3.16 -8.39 5.52
CA PRO A 177 3.40 -7.26 4.65
C PRO A 177 2.09 -6.81 3.98
N VAL A 178 2.05 -5.52 3.66
CA VAL A 178 0.94 -4.91 2.91
C VAL A 178 1.48 -4.44 1.56
N VAL A 179 0.82 -4.85 0.49
CA VAL A 179 1.17 -4.52 -0.90
C VAL A 179 0.02 -3.75 -1.53
N PHE A 180 0.34 -2.66 -2.22
CA PHE A 180 -0.64 -1.88 -2.95
C PHE A 180 0.01 -1.15 -4.13
N VAL A 181 -0.80 -0.86 -5.14
CA VAL A 181 -0.37 -0.20 -6.37
C VAL A 181 -1.00 1.19 -6.42
N VAL A 182 -0.22 2.20 -6.81
CA VAL A 182 -0.65 3.60 -6.90
C VAL A 182 -0.40 4.10 -8.31
N ASN A 183 -1.38 4.80 -8.88
CA ASN A 183 -1.20 5.54 -10.12
C ASN A 183 -0.69 6.95 -9.81
N VAL A 184 0.59 7.19 -10.03
CA VAL A 184 1.21 8.50 -9.84
C VAL A 184 0.84 9.39 -11.03
N ASP A 185 0.23 10.53 -10.75
CA ASP A 185 -0.21 11.53 -11.74
C ASP A 185 -1.10 10.97 -12.86
N GLN A 186 -1.76 9.83 -12.63
CA GLN A 186 -2.60 9.11 -13.60
C GLN A 186 -1.85 8.59 -14.85
N ILE A 187 -0.52 8.65 -14.84
CA ILE A 187 0.32 8.29 -15.99
C ILE A 187 1.30 7.15 -15.69
N HIS A 188 1.39 6.69 -14.44
CA HIS A 188 2.41 5.72 -14.10
C HIS A 188 2.09 4.89 -12.87
N TRP A 189 2.13 3.57 -13.03
CA TRP A 189 1.88 2.63 -11.93
C TRP A 189 3.15 2.33 -11.15
N ASN A 190 3.05 2.47 -9.83
CA ASN A 190 4.08 2.11 -8.87
C ASN A 190 3.55 1.14 -7.82
N LEU A 191 4.38 0.18 -7.41
CA LEU A 191 4.03 -0.72 -6.32
C LEU A 191 4.74 -0.32 -5.03
N PHE A 192 3.98 -0.33 -3.94
CA PHE A 192 4.49 -0.15 -2.60
C PHE A 192 4.37 -1.45 -1.82
N ARG A 193 5.41 -1.75 -1.04
CA ARG A 193 5.39 -2.81 -0.02
C ARG A 193 5.74 -2.23 1.34
N VAL A 194 4.82 -2.36 2.29
CA VAL A 194 5.06 -2.12 3.71
C VAL A 194 5.58 -3.42 4.30
N GLN A 195 6.87 -3.46 4.63
CA GLN A 195 7.49 -4.62 5.28
C GLN A 195 7.78 -4.26 6.73
N LEU A 196 7.20 -5.00 7.69
CA LEU A 196 7.30 -4.71 9.12
C LEU A 196 8.42 -5.47 9.83
N SER A 197 8.94 -6.54 9.22
CA SER A 197 9.97 -7.42 9.79
C SER A 197 11.03 -7.77 8.74
N PRO A 198 12.33 -7.89 9.10
CA PRO A 198 12.90 -7.71 10.44
C PRO A 198 13.05 -6.23 10.85
N LYS A 199 13.11 -5.32 9.88
CA LYS A 199 13.14 -3.88 10.11
C LYS A 199 12.02 -3.21 9.30
N PRO A 200 11.17 -2.38 9.94
CA PRO A 200 10.13 -1.65 9.23
C PRO A 200 10.69 -0.76 8.11
N LYS A 201 10.27 -1.04 6.86
CA LYS A 201 10.63 -0.30 5.65
C LYS A 201 9.43 -0.17 4.71
N LEU A 202 9.33 0.98 4.05
CA LEU A 202 8.41 1.19 2.92
C LEU A 202 9.22 1.06 1.65
N GLN A 203 8.91 0.06 0.84
CA GLN A 203 9.64 -0.24 -0.39
C GLN A 203 8.84 0.28 -1.57
N LEU A 204 9.46 1.16 -2.36
CA LEU A 204 8.91 1.66 -3.62
C LEU A 204 9.52 0.87 -4.78
N PHE A 205 8.68 0.16 -5.51
CA PHE A 205 9.02 -0.53 -6.74
C PHE A 205 8.56 0.34 -7.92
N GLU A 206 9.51 1.11 -8.44
CA GLU A 206 9.37 1.97 -9.61
C GLU A 206 9.97 1.24 -10.82
N PRO A 207 9.17 0.69 -11.75
CA PRO A 207 9.67 -0.10 -12.87
C PRO A 207 10.72 0.62 -13.73
N MET A 208 10.68 1.95 -13.80
CA MET A 208 11.66 2.74 -14.55
C MET A 208 13.02 2.88 -13.84
N GLY A 209 13.16 2.29 -12.65
CA GLY A 209 14.36 2.30 -11.84
C GLY A 209 14.47 3.53 -10.95
N LYS A 210 15.58 3.62 -10.21
CA LYS A 210 15.85 4.76 -9.34
C LYS A 210 16.08 6.00 -10.21
N LEU A 211 15.33 7.07 -9.93
CA LEU A 211 15.53 8.37 -10.58
C LEU A 211 16.95 8.89 -10.27
N ALA A 212 17.86 8.75 -11.22
CA ALA A 212 19.30 9.00 -11.06
C ALA A 212 19.66 10.42 -10.58
N SER A 213 18.76 11.39 -10.74
CA SER A 213 18.98 12.80 -10.41
C SER A 213 18.48 13.23 -9.03
N ARG A 214 17.84 12.35 -8.24
CA ARG A 214 17.16 12.75 -7.00
C ARG A 214 17.99 12.43 -5.76
N SER A 215 18.16 13.43 -4.90
CA SER A 215 18.84 13.37 -3.58
C SER A 215 18.09 12.52 -2.52
N GLY A 216 17.14 11.69 -2.94
CA GLY A 216 16.37 10.82 -2.06
C GLY A 216 14.89 10.73 -2.44
N ILE A 217 14.16 9.93 -1.66
CA ILE A 217 12.71 9.79 -1.78
C ILE A 217 12.02 10.98 -1.12
N SER A 218 11.03 11.55 -1.81
CA SER A 218 10.25 12.69 -1.34
C SER A 218 8.75 12.44 -1.54
N TYR A 219 7.93 13.39 -1.10
CA TYR A 219 6.48 13.35 -1.32
C TYR A 219 6.05 13.41 -2.80
N ARG A 220 6.99 13.67 -3.73
CA ARG A 220 6.73 13.53 -5.17
C ARG A 220 6.68 12.07 -5.62
N SER A 221 7.28 11.17 -4.84
CA SER A 221 7.34 9.73 -5.16
C SER A 221 6.48 8.90 -4.23
N VAL A 222 6.15 9.40 -3.04
CA VAL A 222 5.28 8.74 -2.08
C VAL A 222 4.18 9.69 -1.67
N PRO A 223 2.90 9.35 -1.88
CA PRO A 223 1.82 10.24 -1.48
C PRO A 223 1.83 10.55 0.02
N ARG A 224 1.52 11.80 0.39
CA ARG A 224 1.47 12.24 1.80
C ARG A 224 0.51 11.42 2.64
N ALA A 225 -0.66 11.11 2.08
CA ALA A 225 -1.71 10.38 2.77
C ALA A 225 -1.26 8.96 3.19
N VAL A 226 -0.42 8.31 2.36
CA VAL A 226 0.20 7.02 2.70
C VAL A 226 1.11 7.14 3.92
N ILE A 227 1.97 8.17 3.95
CA ILE A 227 2.88 8.40 5.08
C ILE A 227 2.11 8.70 6.37
N GLU A 228 1.05 9.52 6.29
CA GLU A 228 0.18 9.81 7.43
C GLU A 228 -0.50 8.55 7.98
N TRP A 229 -1.12 7.75 7.10
CA TRP A 229 -1.74 6.49 7.47
C TRP A 229 -0.76 5.55 8.16
N LEU A 230 0.45 5.38 7.61
CA LEU A 230 1.47 4.52 8.19
C LEU A 230 1.97 5.03 9.55
N ASN A 231 2.16 6.35 9.71
CA ASN A 231 2.57 6.94 10.99
C ASN A 231 1.53 6.69 12.10
N VAL A 232 0.24 6.65 11.75
CA VAL A 232 -0.85 6.36 12.72
C VAL A 232 -0.98 4.86 12.98
N CYS A 233 -1.04 4.05 11.92
CA CYS A 233 -1.39 2.63 12.04
C CYS A 233 -0.20 1.76 12.48
N TYR A 234 1.01 2.12 12.04
CA TYR A 234 2.27 1.43 12.33
C TYR A 234 3.31 2.39 12.90
N PRO A 235 3.09 3.01 14.07
CA PRO A 235 3.96 4.05 14.59
C PRO A 235 5.41 3.59 14.72
N GLN A 236 6.34 4.45 14.31
CA GLN A 236 7.78 4.21 14.32
C GLN A 236 8.49 5.39 14.99
N HIS A 237 9.65 5.14 15.62
CA HIS A 237 10.48 6.20 16.21
C HIS A 237 10.91 7.26 15.18
N LYS A 238 11.10 6.87 13.92
CA LYS A 238 11.37 7.76 12.78
C LYS A 238 10.16 7.75 11.86
N CYS A 239 9.83 8.87 11.23
CA CYS A 239 8.69 8.93 10.32
C CYS A 239 8.86 7.95 9.15
N TRP A 240 7.73 7.45 8.62
CA TRP A 240 7.77 6.45 7.55
C TRP A 240 8.46 6.92 6.28
N LEU A 241 8.43 8.23 5.96
CA LEU A 241 9.15 8.77 4.81
C LEU A 241 10.67 8.53 4.90
N GLN A 242 11.25 8.64 6.10
CA GLN A 242 12.68 8.33 6.33
C GLN A 242 12.99 6.83 6.27
N ARG A 243 11.96 5.98 6.34
CA ARG A 243 12.05 4.52 6.19
C ARG A 243 11.71 4.07 4.78
N THR A 244 11.39 5.00 3.88
CA THR A 244 11.14 4.66 2.49
C THR A 244 12.46 4.42 1.77
N MET A 245 12.53 3.36 0.98
CA MET A 245 13.66 3.06 0.09
C MET A 245 13.17 2.67 -1.29
N SER A 246 14.03 2.86 -2.30
CA SER A 246 13.82 2.31 -3.64
C SER A 246 14.09 0.81 -3.52
N ALA A 247 13.12 -0.03 -3.87
CA ALA A 247 13.31 -1.46 -3.91
C ALA A 247 14.03 -1.90 -5.19
N ILE A 248 13.80 -1.14 -6.26
CA ILE A 248 14.43 -1.33 -7.56
C ILE A 248 15.43 -0.20 -7.77
N GLU A 249 16.65 -0.55 -8.15
CA GLU A 249 17.72 0.42 -8.43
C GLU A 249 17.87 0.65 -9.93
N ASN A 250 17.83 -0.43 -10.72
CA ASN A 250 18.04 -0.39 -12.16
C ASN A 250 16.72 -0.25 -12.92
N LYS A 251 16.78 0.33 -14.11
CA LYS A 251 15.62 0.38 -15.01
C LYS A 251 15.26 -1.05 -15.46
N GLN A 252 14.12 -1.58 -15.00
CA GLN A 252 13.63 -2.92 -15.35
C GLN A 252 12.61 -2.89 -16.49
N GLN A 253 11.79 -1.84 -16.55
CA GLN A 253 10.89 -1.57 -17.67
C GLN A 253 11.58 -0.67 -18.72
N VAL A 254 11.53 -1.10 -19.97
CA VAL A 254 12.01 -0.35 -21.14
C VAL A 254 10.86 0.23 -21.95
N SER A 255 9.73 -0.48 -22.06
CA SER A 255 8.55 -0.03 -22.80
C SER A 255 7.80 1.10 -22.07
N GLY A 256 6.91 1.82 -22.76
CA GLY A 256 6.12 2.91 -22.15
C GLY A 256 4.86 2.46 -21.41
N PHE A 257 4.42 1.21 -21.59
CA PHE A 257 3.08 0.74 -21.22
C PHE A 257 3.08 -0.44 -20.24
N ASP A 258 4.26 -0.95 -19.85
CA ASP A 258 4.37 -2.13 -18.99
C ASP A 258 4.38 -1.84 -17.48
N CYS A 259 4.27 -0.58 -17.05
CA CYS A 259 4.40 -0.23 -15.63
C CYS A 259 3.39 -0.96 -14.73
N GLY A 260 2.15 -1.09 -15.19
CA GLY A 260 1.14 -1.89 -14.47
C GLY A 260 1.47 -3.38 -14.46
N VAL A 261 1.94 -3.95 -15.58
CA VAL A 261 2.32 -5.37 -15.65
C VAL A 261 3.51 -5.67 -14.74
N ALA A 262 4.51 -4.78 -14.73
CA ALA A 262 5.65 -4.86 -13.84
C ALA A 262 5.18 -4.82 -12.37
N CYS A 263 4.27 -3.92 -12.01
CA CYS A 263 3.67 -3.88 -10.67
C CYS A 263 2.98 -5.20 -10.29
N LEU A 264 2.23 -5.81 -11.21
CA LEU A 264 1.61 -7.13 -10.94
C LEU A 264 2.65 -8.24 -10.77
N LEU A 265 3.73 -8.23 -11.55
CA LEU A 265 4.82 -9.18 -11.39
C LEU A 265 5.51 -8.99 -10.03
N TYR A 266 5.79 -7.76 -9.61
CA TYR A 266 6.33 -7.47 -8.28
C TYR A 266 5.37 -7.93 -7.17
N ALA A 267 4.06 -7.71 -7.34
CA ALA A 267 3.04 -8.16 -6.39
C ALA A 267 3.04 -9.69 -6.26
N ASP A 268 3.15 -10.42 -7.37
CA ASP A 268 3.29 -11.89 -7.37
C ASP A 268 4.53 -12.32 -6.58
N LYS A 269 5.69 -11.71 -6.85
CA LYS A 269 6.94 -12.03 -6.12
C LYS A 269 6.86 -11.70 -4.63
N CYS A 270 6.24 -10.58 -4.27
CA CYS A 270 5.97 -10.23 -2.89
C CYS A 270 5.05 -11.25 -2.21
N GLY A 271 4.02 -11.72 -2.92
CA GLY A 271 3.11 -12.78 -2.46
C GLY A 271 3.83 -14.09 -2.17
N ARG A 272 4.84 -14.43 -2.97
CA ARG A 272 5.75 -15.58 -2.77
C ARG A 272 6.80 -15.35 -1.68
N GLY A 273 6.80 -14.20 -1.02
CA GLY A 273 7.74 -13.88 0.06
C GLY A 273 9.13 -13.44 -0.39
N GLN A 274 9.34 -13.14 -1.68
CA GLN A 274 10.65 -12.66 -2.15
C GLN A 274 10.97 -11.28 -1.58
N SER A 275 12.23 -11.08 -1.20
CA SER A 275 12.81 -9.82 -0.74
C SER A 275 12.85 -8.76 -1.85
N GLY A 276 13.14 -7.51 -1.50
CA GLY A 276 13.19 -6.46 -2.53
C GLY A 276 14.42 -6.63 -3.43
N GLU A 277 15.49 -7.11 -2.81
CA GLU A 277 16.79 -7.42 -3.39
C GLU A 277 16.66 -8.57 -4.41
N GLU A 278 16.02 -9.69 -4.05
CA GLU A 278 15.75 -10.79 -5.00
C GLU A 278 14.89 -10.35 -6.20
N ILE A 279 13.91 -9.46 -5.97
CA ILE A 279 13.05 -8.92 -7.03
C ILE A 279 13.86 -7.99 -7.95
N ASN A 280 14.72 -7.14 -7.37
CA ASN A 280 15.60 -6.25 -8.13
C ASN A 280 16.56 -7.02 -9.04
N ASP A 281 17.10 -8.14 -8.55
CA ASP A 281 18.13 -8.89 -9.26
C ASP A 281 17.55 -9.84 -10.31
N SER A 282 16.30 -10.28 -10.16
CA SER A 282 15.71 -11.33 -11.01
C SER A 282 14.72 -10.83 -12.07
N ILE A 283 14.31 -9.56 -12.02
CA ILE A 283 13.33 -9.01 -12.96
C ILE A 283 13.99 -8.05 -13.94
N ASP A 284 13.70 -8.28 -15.21
CA ASP A 284 14.05 -7.43 -16.34
C ASP A 284 12.84 -7.27 -17.28
N GLN A 285 13.03 -6.58 -18.40
CA GLN A 285 11.98 -6.38 -19.40
C GLN A 285 11.48 -7.71 -19.98
N ASN A 286 12.35 -8.73 -20.13
CA ASN A 286 11.96 -10.02 -20.67
C ASN A 286 11.01 -10.76 -19.72
N ALA A 287 11.28 -10.71 -18.41
CA ALA A 287 10.40 -11.25 -17.38
C ALA A 287 9.05 -10.55 -17.39
N ILE A 288 9.03 -9.21 -17.51
CA ILE A 288 7.79 -8.41 -17.57
C ILE A 288 6.97 -8.77 -18.83
N THR A 289 7.61 -8.83 -20.00
CA THR A 289 6.94 -9.22 -21.26
C THR A 289 6.43 -10.66 -21.21
N SER A 290 7.20 -11.58 -20.62
CA SER A 290 6.78 -12.97 -20.42
C SER A 290 5.56 -13.05 -19.50
N PHE A 291 5.54 -12.25 -18.44
CA PHE A 291 4.41 -12.16 -17.52
C PHE A 291 3.16 -11.58 -18.20
N ARG A 292 3.30 -10.55 -19.05
CA ARG A 292 2.21 -10.03 -19.90
C ARG A 292 1.59 -11.13 -20.75
N LYS A 293 2.42 -11.95 -21.42
CA LYS A 293 1.94 -13.08 -22.24
C LYS A 293 1.14 -14.08 -21.40
N GLN A 294 1.58 -14.36 -20.16
CA GLN A 294 0.84 -15.24 -19.25
C GLN A 294 -0.51 -14.64 -18.84
N LEU A 295 -0.56 -13.34 -18.52
CA LEU A 295 -1.81 -12.64 -18.24
C LEU A 295 -2.75 -12.72 -19.46
N ARG A 296 -2.26 -12.42 -20.66
CA ARG A 296 -3.04 -12.55 -21.91
C ARG A 296 -3.62 -13.95 -22.08
N LEU A 297 -2.84 -15.01 -21.82
CA LEU A 297 -3.35 -16.39 -21.90
C LEU A 297 -4.42 -16.69 -20.85
N GLN A 298 -4.29 -16.15 -19.64
CA GLN A 298 -5.29 -16.35 -18.58
C GLN A 298 -6.61 -15.62 -18.87
N PHE A 299 -6.54 -14.41 -19.42
CA PHE A 299 -7.73 -13.60 -19.70
C PHE A 299 -8.34 -13.90 -21.09
N GLY A 300 -7.53 -14.25 -22.08
CA GLY A 300 -7.98 -14.64 -23.41
C GLY A 300 -8.73 -15.97 -23.43
N LYS A 301 -8.34 -16.93 -22.58
CA LYS A 301 -9.08 -18.21 -22.43
C LYS A 301 -10.46 -18.06 -21.80
N HIS A 302 -10.76 -16.93 -21.16
CA HIS A 302 -12.01 -16.73 -20.44
C HIS A 302 -13.03 -15.89 -21.21
N GLY A 303 -12.74 -15.52 -22.47
CA GLY A 303 -13.73 -14.98 -23.39
C GLY A 303 -14.71 -14.03 -22.72
N PHE A 304 -14.21 -12.94 -22.13
CA PHE A 304 -15.07 -11.93 -21.50
C PHE A 304 -16.02 -11.23 -22.51
N GLY A 305 -16.03 -11.66 -23.79
CA GLY A 305 -16.82 -11.12 -24.89
C GLY A 305 -17.68 -12.14 -25.66
N GLN A 306 -18.15 -13.23 -25.05
CA GLN A 306 -19.35 -13.91 -25.58
C GLN A 306 -20.52 -13.73 -24.62
N ARG A 307 -21.12 -12.54 -24.66
CA ARG A 307 -22.51 -12.30 -24.27
C ARG A 307 -23.18 -11.53 -25.39
#